data_AF-A0A377JLT8-F1
#
_entry.id   AF-A0A377JLT8-F1
#
_cell.length_a   1.000
_cell.length_b   1.000
_cell.length_c   1.000
_cell.angle_alpha   90.00
_cell.angle_beta   90.00
_cell.angle_gamma   90.00
#
_symmetry.space_group_name_H-M   'P 1'
#
loop_
_entity.id
_entity.type
_entity.pdbx_description
1 polymer ?
#
loop_
_entity_poly.entity_id
_entity_poly.type
_entity_poly.pdbx_seq_one_letter_code
_entity_poly.pdbx_strand_id
1 'polypeptide(L)'
;MPFYDVGVVCKILRKVSLPDGRVKILLQGMAITKVIALEPQTSEEDDSVIEAIVEIIEYQDYNQVRVEAMMKFLLENVQNYANISHFPQKC
;
A
#
# COMPACT_ATOMS: atom_id res chain seq x y z
N MET A 1 -8.73 14.34 13.37
CA MET A 1 -9.11 12.97 12.95
C MET A 1 -8.04 12.54 11.95
N PRO A 2 -7.07 11.65 12.23
CA PRO A 2 -5.92 11.56 11.33
C PRO A 2 -5.97 10.27 10.51
N PHE A 3 -7.00 10.12 9.68
CA PHE A 3 -6.83 9.28 8.50
C PHE A 3 -6.07 10.09 7.45
N TYR A 4 -5.14 9.45 6.75
CA TYR A 4 -4.47 10.08 5.63
C TYR A 4 -5.46 10.26 4.47
N ASP A 5 -5.32 11.36 3.73
CA ASP A 5 -6.18 11.65 2.58
C ASP A 5 -5.94 10.68 1.41
N VAL A 6 -4.85 9.91 1.45
CA VAL A 6 -4.43 8.96 0.42
C VAL A 6 -4.20 7.59 1.03
N GLY A 7 -4.70 6.56 0.36
CA GLY A 7 -4.56 5.16 0.72
C GLY A 7 -4.26 4.27 -0.48
N VAL A 8 -4.26 2.96 -0.26
CA VAL A 8 -4.02 1.95 -1.31
C VAL A 8 -5.18 0.95 -1.31
N VAL A 9 -5.83 0.80 -2.46
CA VAL A 9 -6.78 -0.30 -2.69
C VAL A 9 -5.98 -1.58 -2.91
N CYS A 10 -6.35 -2.64 -2.21
CA CYS A 10 -5.64 -3.91 -2.25
C CYS A 10 -6.58 -5.10 -2.43
N LYS A 11 -6.02 -6.20 -2.95
CA LYS A 11 -6.67 -7.50 -3.06
C LYS A 11 -6.21 -8.42 -1.95
N ILE A 12 -7.15 -9.09 -1.30
CA ILE A 12 -6.85 -10.17 -0.37
C ILE A 12 -6.44 -11.40 -1.18
N LEU A 13 -5.20 -11.84 -0.99
CA LEU A 13 -4.68 -13.05 -1.64
C LEU A 13 -4.86 -14.28 -0.79
N ARG A 14 -4.61 -14.16 0.52
CA ARG A 14 -4.67 -15.30 1.44
C ARG A 14 -5.08 -14.87 2.83
N LYS A 15 -5.94 -15.65 3.47
CA LYS A 15 -6.31 -15.55 4.88
C LYS A 15 -5.92 -16.85 5.57
N VAL A 16 -5.13 -16.78 6.64
CA VAL A 16 -4.68 -17.96 7.41
C VAL A 16 -4.94 -17.70 8.89
N SER A 17 -5.67 -18.60 9.54
CA SER A 17 -5.81 -18.61 11.00
C SER A 17 -4.53 -19.14 11.63
N LEU A 18 -4.01 -18.41 12.60
CA LEU A 18 -2.88 -18.80 13.43
C LEU A 18 -3.38 -19.58 14.66
N PRO A 19 -2.55 -20.44 15.26
CA PRO A 19 -2.96 -21.27 16.40
C PRO A 19 -3.28 -20.45 17.67
N ASP A 20 -2.88 -19.19 17.71
CA ASP A 20 -3.16 -18.23 18.79
C ASP A 20 -4.50 -17.49 18.63
N GLY A 21 -5.32 -17.88 17.65
CA GLY A 21 -6.59 -17.24 17.33
C GLY A 21 -6.48 -15.98 16.48
N ARG A 22 -5.26 -15.53 16.13
CA ARG A 22 -5.07 -14.39 15.22
C ARG A 22 -5.24 -14.83 13.77
N VAL A 23 -5.46 -13.86 12.88
CA VAL A 23 -5.54 -14.09 11.44
C VAL A 23 -4.43 -13.34 10.74
N LYS A 24 -3.63 -14.05 9.94
CA LYS A 24 -2.66 -13.46 9.03
C LYS A 24 -3.29 -13.29 7.65
N ILE A 25 -3.26 -12.08 7.13
CA ILE A 25 -3.77 -11.74 5.80
C ILE A 25 -2.61 -11.34 4.90
N LEU A 26 -2.54 -11.93 3.71
CA LEU A 26 -1.64 -11.51 2.63
C LEU A 26 -2.42 -10.63 1.67
N LEU A 27 -1.92 -9.41 1.45
CA LEU A 27 -2.54 -8.39 0.61
C LEU A 27 -1.62 -8.06 -0.57
N GLN A 28 -2.22 -7.73 -1.72
CA GLN A 28 -1.54 -7.16 -2.88
C GLN A 28 -2.11 -5.76 -3.16
N GLY A 29 -1.28 -4.72 -3.07
CA GLY A 29 -1.68 -3.37 -3.47
C GLY A 29 -1.95 -3.31 -4.98
N MET A 30 -3.07 -2.71 -5.37
CA MET A 30 -3.52 -2.60 -6.76
C MET A 30 -3.37 -1.18 -7.30
N ALA A 31 -3.84 -0.18 -6.55
CA ALA A 31 -3.80 1.21 -6.97
C ALA A 31 -3.74 2.16 -5.78
N ILE A 32 -3.14 3.34 -5.98
CA ILE A 32 -3.18 4.44 -5.02
C ILE A 32 -4.51 5.17 -5.20
N THR A 33 -5.13 5.53 -4.09
CA THR A 33 -6.47 6.13 -4.07
C THR A 33 -6.54 7.31 -3.13
N LYS A 34 -7.36 8.31 -3.46
CA LYS A 34 -7.70 9.44 -2.58
C LYS A 34 -9.02 9.17 -1.88
N VAL A 35 -9.08 9.44 -0.58
CA VAL A 35 -10.31 9.33 0.22
C VAL A 35 -11.17 10.57 -0.03
N ILE A 36 -12.39 10.37 -0.53
CA ILE A 36 -13.35 11.45 -0.78
C ILE A 36 -14.24 11.67 0.43
N ALA A 37 -14.77 10.58 0.98
CA ALA A 37 -15.65 10.60 2.14
C ALA A 37 -15.44 9.34 2.98
N LEU A 38 -15.53 9.50 4.30
CA LEU A 38 -15.59 8.39 5.25
C LEU A 38 -17.02 8.31 5.75
N GLU A 39 -17.64 7.14 5.63
CA GLU A 39 -18.98 6.88 6.15
C GLU A 39 -18.83 6.10 7.46
N PRO A 40 -19.05 6.75 8.62
CA PRO A 40 -19.05 6.06 9.88
C PRO A 40 -20.30 5.17 9.94
N GLN A 41 -20.11 3.85 9.94
CA GLN A 41 -21.20 2.93 10.22
C GLN A 41 -21.70 3.17 11.65
N THR A 42 -22.98 3.52 11.77
CA THR A 42 -23.64 3.90 13.04
C THR A 42 -24.26 2.71 13.76
N SER A 43 -23.75 1.50 13.52
CA SER A 43 -24.21 0.29 14.20
C SER A 43 -23.41 0.10 15.49
N GLU A 44 -24.11 0.15 16.63
CA GLU A 44 -23.62 -0.07 18.00
C GLU A 44 -23.16 -1.52 18.27
N GLU A 45 -22.69 -2.23 17.25
CA GLU A 45 -22.25 -3.62 17.34
C GLU A 45 -20.72 -3.68 17.14
N ASP A 46 -20.05 -4.49 17.97
CA ASP A 46 -18.61 -4.61 18.17
C ASP A 46 -17.75 -4.93 16.91
N ASP A 47 -18.38 -5.01 15.72
CA ASP A 47 -17.77 -5.40 14.44
C ASP A 47 -17.92 -4.31 13.35
N SER A 48 -17.89 -3.03 13.75
CA SER A 48 -18.07 -1.90 12.84
C SER A 48 -16.91 -1.78 11.84
N VAL A 49 -17.15 -2.13 10.58
CA VAL A 49 -16.24 -1.83 9.47
C VAL A 49 -16.40 -0.37 9.06
N ILE A 50 -15.30 0.34 8.84
CA ILE A 50 -15.33 1.70 8.30
C ILE A 50 -15.43 1.63 6.78
N GLU A 51 -16.42 2.31 6.22
CA GLU A 51 -16.60 2.43 4.77
C GLU A 51 -16.10 3.79 4.28
N ALA A 52 -15.59 3.80 3.04
CA ALA A 52 -15.02 5.00 2.46
C ALA A 52 -15.31 5.03 0.96
N ILE A 53 -15.69 6.21 0.46
CA ILE A 53 -15.72 6.50 -0.96
C ILE A 53 -14.33 6.97 -1.37
N VAL A 54 -13.73 6.28 -2.35
CA VAL A 54 -12.37 6.54 -2.81
C VAL A 54 -12.31 6.71 -4.32
N GLU A 55 -11.35 7.49 -4.78
CA GLU A 55 -11.05 7.71 -6.20
C GLU A 55 -9.65 7.20 -6.51
N ILE A 56 -9.49 6.51 -7.64
CA ILE A 56 -8.18 6.02 -8.09
C ILE A 56 -7.36 7.19 -8.64
N ILE A 57 -6.13 7.35 -8.16
CA ILE A 57 -5.21 8.35 -8.68
C ILE A 57 -4.62 7.83 -9.98
N GLU A 58 -4.99 8.46 -11.08
CA GLU A 58 -4.45 8.14 -12.41
C GLU A 58 -3.07 8.78 -12.64
N TYR A 59 -2.22 8.07 -13.37
CA TYR A 59 -0.91 8.58 -13.75
C TYR A 59 -1.07 9.61 -14.87
N GLN A 60 -0.50 10.79 -14.65
CA GLN A 60 -0.45 11.84 -15.66
C GLN A 60 0.62 11.52 -16.71
N ASP A 61 0.47 12.10 -17.90
CA ASP A 61 1.51 12.07 -18.92
C ASP A 61 2.81 12.64 -18.36
N TYR A 62 3.91 11.91 -18.58
CA TYR A 62 5.23 12.29 -18.09
C TYR A 62 6.26 12.21 -19.20
N ASN A 63 7.34 12.97 -19.04
CA ASN A 63 8.49 12.88 -19.94
C ASN A 63 9.23 11.57 -19.67
N GLN A 64 9.08 10.61 -20.58
CA GLN A 64 9.63 9.27 -20.44
C GLN A 64 11.16 9.28 -20.26
N VAL A 65 11.90 10.08 -21.04
CA VAL A 65 13.37 10.15 -20.96
C VAL A 65 13.83 10.61 -19.58
N ARG A 66 13.16 11.62 -19.02
CA ARG A 66 13.49 12.13 -17.67
C ARG A 66 13.20 11.10 -16.59
N VAL A 67 12.06 10.44 -16.66
CA VAL A 67 11.66 9.43 -15.66
C VAL A 67 12.59 8.22 -15.75
N GLU A 68 12.94 7.74 -16.94
CA GLU A 68 13.87 6.62 -17.11
C GLU A 68 15.26 6.93 -16.54
N ALA A 69 15.80 8.13 -16.81
CA ALA A 69 17.08 8.55 -16.25
C ALA A 69 17.04 8.62 -14.70
N MET A 70 15.94 9.15 -14.14
CA MET A 70 15.75 9.20 -12.69
C MET A 70 15.62 7.80 -12.07
N MET A 71 14.87 6.90 -12.73
CA MET A 71 14.70 5.53 -12.27
C MET A 71 16.02 4.76 -12.27
N LYS A 72 16.86 4.95 -13.29
CA LYS A 72 18.19 4.36 -13.34
C LYS A 72 19.05 4.84 -12.17
N PHE A 73 19.09 6.15 -11.95
CA PHE A 73 19.83 6.74 -10.83
C PHE A 73 19.31 6.22 -9.47
N LEU A 74 18.00 6.15 -9.28
CA LEU A 74 17.40 5.62 -8.06
C LEU A 74 17.78 4.15 -7.83
N LEU A 75 17.71 3.31 -8.87
CA LEU A 75 18.06 1.90 -8.78
C LEU A 75 19.53 1.71 -8.38
N GLU A 76 20.45 2.47 -8.98
CA GLU A 76 21.88 2.44 -8.64
C GLU A 76 22.10 2.80 -7.16
N ASN A 77 21.43 3.84 -6.66
CA ASN A 77 21.54 4.22 -5.25
C ASN A 77 20.97 3.15 -4.32
N VAL A 78 19.78 2.61 -4.62
CA VAL A 78 19.17 1.55 -3.81
C VAL A 78 20.06 0.31 -3.74
N GLN A 79 20.68 -0.09 -4.86
CA GLN A 79 21.62 -1.22 -4.90
C GLN A 79 22.87 -0.96 -4.07
N ASN A 80 23.46 0.24 -4.18
CA ASN A 80 24.62 0.63 -3.38
C ASN A 80 24.30 0.55 -1.88
N TYR A 81 23.15 1.09 -1.46
CA TYR A 81 22.70 1.01 -0.07
C TYR A 81 22.43 -0.43 0.38
N ALA A 82 21.75 -1.23 -0.44
CA ALA A 82 21.45 -2.63 -0.14
C ALA A 82 22.70 -3.48 0.05
N ASN A 83 23.80 -3.17 -0.66
CA ASN A 83 25.08 -3.86 -0.52
C ASN A 83 25.88 -3.43 0.72
N ILE A 84 25.68 -2.20 1.20
CA ILE A 84 26.37 -1.66 2.38
C ILE A 84 25.63 -2.05 3.67
N SER A 85 24.30 -2.01 3.65
CA SER A 85 23.49 -2.51 4.76
C SER A 85 23.50 -4.04 4.72
N HIS A 86 23.83 -4.72 5.83
CA HIS A 86 23.68 -6.17 5.98
C HIS A 86 22.20 -6.60 5.98
N PHE A 87 21.49 -6.31 4.89
CA PHE A 87 20.15 -6.82 4.65
C PHE A 87 20.31 -8.30 4.28
N PRO A 88 19.69 -9.23 5.02
CA PRO A 88 19.92 -10.66 4.78
C PRO A 88 19.47 -10.99 3.35
N GLN A 89 20.45 -11.30 2.50
CA GLN A 89 20.23 -11.93 1.21
C GLN A 89 19.45 -13.21 1.49
N LYS A 90 18.24 -13.30 0.95
CA LYS A 90 17.41 -14.49 1.08
C LYS A 90 18.16 -15.69 0.48
N CYS A 91 18.41 -16.69 1.32
CA CYS A 91 18.58 -18.08 0.88
C CYS A 91 17.32 -18.56 0.16
#